data_AF-A0A3G6M9S5-F1
#
_entry.id   AF-A0A3G6M9S5-F1
#
_cell.length_a   1.000
_cell.length_b   1.000
_cell.length_c   1.000
_cell.angle_alpha   90.00
_cell.angle_beta   90.00
_cell.angle_gamma   90.00
#
_symmetry.space_group_name_H-M   'P 1'
#
loop_
_entity.id
_entity.type
_entity.pdbx_description
1 polymer ?
#
loop_
_entity_poly.entity_id
_entity_poly.type
_entity_poly.pdbx_seq_one_letter_code
_entity_poly.pdbx_strand_id
1 'polypeptide(L)'
;MLKGAIDNHRTDYQVNSDNTKSTSIDTVGSRGETIDGVYGATITYDLNINTNQIDKFVAGTSEALNPLTMGYGMSTLHEISHKYNNLEDQNVIYGSAGPNEKVINTIRRELDASGQFNLPFGQRNSYSPIDVLYKGKVHNFTPFERAPAVMDGNFNKINVRKNLFMLTPKTK
;
A
#
# COMPACT_ATOMS: atom_id res chain seq x y z
N MET A 1 -43.48 -14.21 -4.24
CA MET A 1 -42.11 -14.68 -4.51
C MET A 1 -41.25 -13.46 -4.79
N LEU A 2 -40.31 -13.10 -3.90
CA LEU A 2 -39.30 -12.09 -4.22
C LEU A 2 -38.38 -12.70 -5.29
N LYS A 3 -38.51 -12.24 -6.54
CA LYS A 3 -37.41 -12.36 -7.52
C LYS A 3 -36.30 -11.46 -6.97
N GLY A 4 -35.33 -12.04 -6.26
CA GLY A 4 -34.06 -11.36 -6.03
C GLY A 4 -33.55 -10.92 -7.40
N ALA A 5 -33.17 -9.66 -7.54
CA ALA A 5 -32.52 -9.20 -8.75
C ALA A 5 -31.31 -10.12 -8.98
N ILE A 6 -31.34 -10.92 -10.04
CA ILE A 6 -30.15 -11.62 -10.50
C ILE A 6 -29.26 -10.50 -11.02
N ASP A 7 -28.31 -10.11 -10.20
CA ASP A 7 -27.22 -9.22 -10.59
C ASP A 7 -26.41 -9.97 -11.65
N ASN A 8 -26.79 -9.76 -12.92
CA ASN A 8 -26.22 -10.51 -14.04
C ASN A 8 -24.92 -9.85 -14.50
N HIS A 9 -24.00 -9.73 -13.55
CA HIS A 9 -22.72 -9.08 -13.68
C HIS A 9 -21.62 -10.08 -13.32
N ARG A 10 -20.61 -10.19 -14.19
CA ARG A 10 -19.40 -10.96 -13.94
C ARG A 10 -18.22 -10.00 -13.82
N THR A 11 -17.26 -10.37 -12.98
CA THR A 11 -16.02 -9.63 -12.82
C THR A 11 -14.84 -10.55 -13.15
N ASP A 12 -14.05 -10.17 -14.14
CA ASP A 12 -12.81 -10.85 -14.52
C ASP A 12 -11.62 -10.04 -13.97
N TYR A 13 -10.68 -10.72 -13.33
CA TYR A 13 -9.40 -10.12 -12.93
C TYR A 13 -8.28 -10.72 -13.76
N GLN A 14 -7.48 -9.85 -14.35
CA GLN A 14 -6.19 -10.19 -14.93
C GLN A 14 -5.12 -9.70 -13.96
N VAL A 15 -4.14 -10.56 -13.65
CA VAL A 15 -3.00 -10.18 -12.82
C VAL A 15 -1.80 -10.03 -13.74
N ASN A 16 -1.29 -8.81 -13.84
CA ASN A 16 -0.16 -8.46 -14.70
C ASN A 16 0.99 -7.87 -13.88
N SER A 17 2.17 -7.85 -14.50
CA SER A 17 3.38 -7.26 -13.93
C SER A 17 4.06 -6.38 -14.98
N ASP A 18 3.46 -5.23 -15.26
CA ASP A 18 4.03 -4.18 -16.10
C ASP A 18 4.77 -3.16 -15.22
N ASN A 19 6.10 -3.27 -15.21
CA ASN A 19 6.98 -2.39 -14.45
C ASN A 19 7.06 -0.95 -14.99
N THR A 20 6.42 -0.65 -16.12
CA THR A 20 6.28 0.72 -16.64
C THR A 20 5.15 1.50 -15.98
N LYS A 21 4.22 0.81 -15.30
CA LYS A 21 3.09 1.39 -14.57
C LYS A 21 3.26 1.18 -13.08
N SER A 22 2.65 2.02 -12.25
CA SER A 22 2.57 1.78 -10.80
C SER A 22 1.74 0.54 -10.48
N THR A 23 1.86 0.03 -9.25
CA THR A 23 0.92 -0.98 -8.74
C THR A 23 -0.48 -0.36 -8.69
N SER A 24 -1.49 -1.01 -9.26
CA SER A 24 -2.86 -0.46 -9.39
C SER A 24 -3.92 -1.55 -9.64
N ILE A 25 -5.20 -1.18 -9.47
CA ILE A 25 -6.36 -1.94 -9.98
C ILE A 25 -7.18 -1.02 -10.89
N ASP A 26 -7.07 -1.25 -12.20
CA ASP A 26 -7.71 -0.42 -13.22
C ASP A 26 -8.76 -1.19 -14.01
N THR A 27 -9.84 -0.50 -14.40
CA THR A 27 -10.81 -1.08 -15.35
C THR A 27 -10.20 -1.07 -16.75
N VAL A 28 -10.02 -2.23 -17.37
CA VAL A 28 -9.40 -2.34 -18.70
C VAL A 28 -10.35 -2.80 -19.80
N GLY A 29 -11.56 -3.23 -19.44
CA GLY A 29 -12.55 -3.61 -20.43
C GLY A 29 -13.94 -3.81 -19.85
N SER A 30 -14.93 -3.71 -20.72
CA SER A 30 -16.29 -4.18 -20.46
C SER A 30 -16.83 -4.83 -21.72
N ARG A 31 -17.56 -5.94 -21.56
CA ARG A 31 -18.26 -6.61 -22.66
C ARG A 31 -19.66 -7.06 -22.24
N GLY A 32 -20.61 -6.97 -23.15
CA GLY A 32 -21.90 -7.64 -23.00
C GLY A 32 -21.75 -9.13 -23.27
N GLU A 33 -22.38 -9.97 -22.44
CA GLU A 33 -22.38 -11.42 -22.63
C GLU A 33 -23.63 -12.06 -22.03
N THR A 34 -23.88 -13.33 -22.35
CA THR A 34 -24.94 -14.10 -21.71
C THR A 34 -24.36 -14.87 -20.53
N ILE A 35 -24.79 -14.56 -19.32
CA ILE A 35 -24.41 -15.23 -18.06
C ILE A 35 -25.65 -16.00 -17.60
N ASP A 36 -25.51 -17.32 -17.44
CA ASP A 36 -26.59 -18.23 -17.00
C ASP A 36 -27.93 -18.05 -17.75
N GLY A 37 -27.85 -17.79 -19.05
CA GLY A 37 -29.02 -17.66 -19.94
C GLY A 37 -29.69 -16.28 -19.93
N VAL A 38 -29.14 -15.30 -19.21
CA VAL A 38 -29.62 -13.91 -19.17
C VAL A 38 -28.55 -12.98 -19.76
N TYR A 39 -28.94 -11.91 -20.46
CA TYR A 39 -27.98 -10.89 -20.92
C TYR A 39 -27.42 -10.10 -19.73
N GLY A 40 -26.11 -9.93 -19.70
CA GLY A 40 -25.37 -9.32 -18.61
C GLY A 40 -24.12 -8.62 -19.10
N ALA A 41 -23.28 -8.18 -18.16
CA ALA A 41 -22.02 -7.52 -18.47
C ALA A 41 -20.86 -8.18 -17.70
N THR A 42 -19.75 -8.41 -18.40
CA THR A 42 -18.46 -8.63 -17.74
C THR A 42 -17.68 -7.33 -17.69
N ILE A 43 -17.18 -6.99 -16.51
CA ILE A 43 -16.16 -5.97 -16.32
C ILE A 43 -14.82 -6.65 -16.08
N THR A 44 -13.78 -6.21 -16.76
CA THR A 44 -12.42 -6.73 -16.60
C THR A 44 -11.55 -5.70 -15.89
N TYR A 45 -10.92 -6.12 -14.80
CA TYR A 45 -9.93 -5.36 -14.06
C TYR A 45 -8.53 -5.91 -14.31
N ASP A 46 -7.57 -5.00 -14.47
CA ASP A 46 -6.14 -5.30 -14.45
C ASP A 46 -5.60 -4.97 -13.07
N LEU A 47 -5.20 -6.01 -12.32
CA LEU A 47 -4.38 -5.88 -11.13
C LEU A 47 -2.92 -5.87 -11.58
N ASN A 48 -2.37 -4.68 -11.77
CA ASN A 48 -0.97 -4.51 -12.11
C ASN A 48 -0.12 -4.49 -10.84
N ILE A 49 0.90 -5.34 -10.77
CA ILE A 49 1.88 -5.39 -9.69
C ILE A 49 3.22 -4.91 -10.23
N ASN A 50 3.67 -3.72 -9.82
CA ASN A 50 5.00 -3.24 -10.19
C ASN A 50 6.06 -3.88 -9.28
N THR A 51 6.64 -4.99 -9.73
CA THR A 51 7.66 -5.74 -8.98
C THR A 51 8.88 -4.87 -8.69
N ASN A 52 9.32 -4.04 -9.63
CA ASN A 52 10.47 -3.15 -9.44
C ASN A 52 10.25 -2.10 -8.35
N GLN A 53 9.01 -1.63 -8.20
CA GLN A 53 8.62 -0.68 -7.16
C GLN A 53 8.57 -1.37 -5.80
N ILE A 54 7.90 -2.52 -5.72
CA ILE A 54 7.73 -3.27 -4.48
C ILE A 54 9.08 -3.80 -3.98
N ASP A 55 9.93 -4.33 -4.85
CA ASP A 55 11.26 -4.80 -4.47
C ASP A 55 12.13 -3.66 -3.92
N LYS A 56 11.97 -2.42 -4.42
CA LYS A 56 12.64 -1.23 -3.86
C LYS A 56 12.09 -0.85 -2.49
N PHE A 57 10.80 -1.02 -2.24
CA PHE A 57 10.23 -0.82 -0.90
C PHE A 57 10.80 -1.85 0.09
N VAL A 58 10.80 -3.12 -0.30
CA VAL A 58 11.36 -4.22 0.50
C VAL A 58 12.85 -3.97 0.79
N ALA A 59 13.65 -3.67 -0.24
CA ALA A 59 15.08 -3.39 -0.07
C ALA A 59 15.37 -2.09 0.70
N GLY A 60 14.45 -1.13 0.66
CA GLY A 60 14.53 0.14 1.38
C GLY A 60 14.09 0.05 2.84
N THR A 61 13.56 -1.10 3.29
CA THR A 61 13.03 -1.27 4.64
C THR A 61 14.17 -1.38 5.67
N SER A 62 14.05 -0.65 6.78
CA SER A 62 14.99 -0.70 7.91
C SER A 62 15.03 -2.08 8.57
N GLU A 63 16.16 -2.43 9.19
CA GLU A 63 16.35 -3.72 9.89
C GLU A 63 15.37 -3.93 11.06
N ALA A 64 14.82 -2.83 11.62
CA ALA A 64 13.85 -2.86 12.71
C ALA A 64 12.39 -3.02 12.24
N LEU A 65 12.12 -2.92 10.93
CA LEU A 65 10.78 -2.96 10.34
C LEU A 65 10.62 -4.22 9.50
N ASN A 66 9.44 -4.83 9.54
CA ASN A 66 9.17 -6.02 8.75
C ASN A 66 9.19 -5.68 7.25
N PRO A 67 10.02 -6.34 6.42
CA PRO A 67 10.11 -6.06 4.99
C PRO A 67 8.79 -6.26 4.23
N LEU A 68 7.83 -7.00 4.80
CA LEU A 68 6.51 -7.21 4.23
C LEU A 68 5.55 -6.01 4.45
N THR A 69 5.95 -4.97 5.19
CA THR A 69 5.11 -3.78 5.48
C THR A 69 4.65 -3.00 4.25
N MET A 70 5.41 -3.08 3.17
CA MET A 70 5.10 -2.55 1.83
C MET A 70 5.46 -3.61 0.77
N GLY A 71 5.40 -4.89 1.14
CA GLY A 71 5.64 -6.02 0.25
C GLY A 71 4.40 -6.35 -0.60
N TYR A 72 4.54 -7.34 -1.49
CA TYR A 72 3.51 -7.74 -2.46
C TYR A 72 2.10 -7.86 -1.88
N GLY A 73 1.93 -8.56 -0.76
CA GLY A 73 0.63 -8.71 -0.12
C GLY A 73 0.05 -7.39 0.37
N MET A 74 0.85 -6.58 1.07
CA MET A 74 0.38 -5.31 1.63
C MET A 74 0.06 -4.28 0.52
N SER A 75 0.91 -4.20 -0.51
CA SER A 75 0.66 -3.34 -1.67
C SER A 75 -0.59 -3.78 -2.44
N THR A 76 -0.83 -5.08 -2.59
CA THR A 76 -2.07 -5.55 -3.24
C THR A 76 -3.31 -5.18 -2.42
N LEU A 77 -3.27 -5.36 -1.10
CA LEU A 77 -4.38 -4.98 -0.20
C LEU A 77 -4.63 -3.46 -0.22
N HIS A 78 -3.59 -2.65 -0.42
CA HIS A 78 -3.68 -1.21 -0.60
C HIS A 78 -4.53 -0.84 -1.82
N GLU A 79 -4.25 -1.43 -2.98
CA GLU A 79 -5.02 -1.18 -4.20
C GLU A 79 -6.44 -1.75 -4.15
N ILE A 80 -6.62 -2.92 -3.53
CA ILE A 80 -7.95 -3.49 -3.28
C ILE A 80 -8.78 -2.52 -2.44
N SER A 81 -8.19 -1.91 -1.40
CA SER A 81 -8.89 -0.95 -0.55
C SER A 81 -9.26 0.33 -1.32
N HIS A 82 -8.38 0.84 -2.21
CA HIS A 82 -8.76 1.92 -3.14
C HIS A 82 -9.99 1.54 -3.95
N LYS A 83 -9.99 0.35 -4.57
CA LYS A 83 -11.02 -0.05 -5.51
C LYS A 83 -12.37 -0.32 -4.85
N TYR A 84 -12.38 -1.08 -3.77
CA TYR A 84 -13.60 -1.64 -3.19
C TYR A 84 -14.17 -0.82 -2.04
N ASN A 85 -13.34 0.00 -1.39
CA ASN A 85 -13.81 0.93 -0.36
C ASN A 85 -13.93 2.37 -0.86
N ASN A 86 -13.54 2.65 -2.11
CA ASN A 86 -13.54 3.99 -2.72
C ASN A 86 -12.84 5.03 -1.83
N LEU A 87 -11.68 4.64 -1.28
CA LEU A 87 -10.87 5.50 -0.42
C LEU A 87 -9.73 6.10 -1.22
N GLU A 88 -9.41 7.36 -0.98
CA GLU A 88 -8.25 8.02 -1.57
C GLU A 88 -7.05 7.99 -0.62
N ASP A 89 -5.87 8.19 -1.18
CA ASP A 89 -4.66 8.48 -0.40
C ASP A 89 -4.70 9.92 0.14
N GLN A 90 -4.00 10.18 1.24
CA GLN A 90 -3.87 11.55 1.74
C GLN A 90 -2.95 12.39 0.85
N ASN A 91 -3.39 13.58 0.49
CA ASN A 91 -2.52 14.61 -0.06
C ASN A 91 -1.55 15.15 1.02
N VAL A 92 -0.24 14.87 0.84
CA VAL A 92 1.02 15.49 1.36
C VAL A 92 1.04 16.16 2.75
N ILE A 93 0.07 15.91 3.63
CA ILE A 93 0.07 16.45 4.99
C ILE A 93 0.83 15.48 5.89
N TYR A 94 2.01 15.92 6.35
CA TYR A 94 2.79 15.17 7.31
C TYR A 94 1.98 14.90 8.58
N GLY A 95 1.98 13.65 9.04
CA GLY A 95 1.24 13.22 10.23
C GLY A 95 -0.23 12.86 9.98
N SER A 96 -0.70 12.87 8.74
CA SER A 96 -1.99 12.30 8.35
C SER A 96 -1.80 11.16 7.36
N ALA A 97 -2.23 9.95 7.74
CA ALA A 97 -2.21 8.78 6.87
C ALA A 97 -3.31 8.84 5.79
N GLY A 98 -4.39 9.60 5.99
CA GLY A 98 -5.58 9.51 5.12
C GLY A 98 -6.41 8.25 5.32
N PRO A 99 -7.53 8.13 4.60
CA PRO A 99 -8.50 7.08 4.83
C PRO A 99 -8.03 5.70 4.34
N ASN A 100 -7.40 5.60 3.17
CA ASN A 100 -6.93 4.30 2.65
C ASN A 100 -5.86 3.68 3.56
N GLU A 101 -4.83 4.44 3.90
CA GLU A 101 -3.74 3.98 4.76
C GLU A 101 -4.21 3.66 6.20
N LYS A 102 -5.35 4.20 6.68
CA LYS A 102 -5.94 3.78 7.96
C LYS A 102 -6.43 2.33 7.93
N VAL A 103 -7.00 1.88 6.80
CA VAL A 103 -7.39 0.48 6.60
C VAL A 103 -6.13 -0.38 6.61
N ILE A 104 -5.11 0.01 5.86
CA ILE A 104 -3.85 -0.74 5.77
C ILE A 104 -3.11 -0.79 7.11
N ASN A 105 -3.09 0.31 7.87
CA ASN A 105 -2.55 0.33 9.24
C ASN A 105 -3.34 -0.55 10.21
N THR A 106 -4.62 -0.80 9.95
CA THR A 106 -5.41 -1.74 10.76
C THR A 106 -4.97 -3.16 10.50
N ILE A 107 -4.78 -3.54 9.23
CA ILE A 107 -4.21 -4.84 8.85
C ILE A 107 -2.80 -5.00 9.46
N ARG A 108 -1.93 -3.98 9.37
CA ARG A 108 -0.61 -4.04 10.01
C ARG A 108 -0.69 -4.25 11.52
N ARG A 109 -1.62 -3.58 12.21
CA ARG A 109 -1.84 -3.79 13.65
C ARG A 109 -2.32 -5.20 13.98
N GLU A 110 -3.19 -5.77 13.15
CA GLU A 110 -3.66 -7.15 13.32
C GLU A 110 -2.52 -8.16 13.11
N LEU A 111 -1.65 -7.93 12.12
CA LEU A 111 -0.45 -8.74 11.89
C LEU A 111 0.55 -8.60 13.04
N ASP A 112 0.76 -7.39 13.56
CA ASP A 112 1.60 -7.15 14.75
C ASP A 112 1.05 -7.88 15.98
N ALA A 113 -0.27 -7.88 16.17
CA ALA A 113 -0.93 -8.57 17.27
C ALA A 113 -0.97 -10.09 17.12
N SER A 114 -0.73 -10.63 15.93
CA SER A 114 -0.83 -12.08 15.65
C SER A 114 0.25 -12.92 16.36
N GLY A 115 1.38 -12.31 16.73
CA GLY A 115 2.53 -13.00 17.31
C GLY A 115 3.28 -13.93 16.33
N GLN A 116 2.93 -13.92 15.03
CA GLN A 116 3.53 -14.80 14.01
C GLN A 116 4.84 -14.25 13.41
N PHE A 117 5.17 -12.99 13.67
CA PHE A 117 6.29 -12.30 13.04
C PHE A 117 7.29 -11.76 14.06
N ASN A 118 8.58 -11.88 13.74
CA ASN A 118 9.67 -11.44 14.62
C ASN A 118 9.93 -9.93 14.56
N LEU A 119 9.44 -9.27 13.51
CA LEU A 119 9.58 -7.82 13.30
C LEU A 119 8.18 -7.20 13.16
N PRO A 120 7.98 -5.98 13.70
CA PRO A 120 6.71 -5.27 13.56
C PRO A 120 6.52 -4.79 12.12
N PHE A 121 5.29 -4.78 11.64
CA PHE A 121 4.87 -4.13 10.40
C PHE A 121 4.80 -2.60 10.55
N GLY A 122 4.62 -2.08 11.76
CA GLY A 122 4.57 -0.64 12.01
C GLY A 122 3.35 0.03 11.39
N GLN A 123 3.25 1.35 11.54
CA GLN A 123 2.10 2.13 11.04
C GLN A 123 2.58 3.39 10.32
N ARG A 124 2.20 3.50 9.04
CA ARG A 124 2.50 4.67 8.22
C ARG A 124 1.52 5.78 8.56
N ASN A 125 2.00 6.80 9.28
CA ASN A 125 1.17 7.94 9.69
C ASN A 125 1.27 9.13 8.73
N SER A 126 2.11 9.04 7.69
CA SER A 126 2.37 10.13 6.75
C SER A 126 2.73 9.57 5.38
N TYR A 127 2.16 10.17 4.32
CA TYR A 127 2.65 9.96 2.95
C TYR A 127 3.90 10.79 2.65
N SER A 128 4.01 11.95 3.30
CA SER A 128 5.15 12.83 3.14
C SER A 128 6.39 12.21 3.78
N PRO A 129 7.47 12.01 3.01
CA PRO A 129 8.73 11.53 3.56
C PRO A 129 9.41 12.63 4.38
N ILE A 130 10.40 12.23 5.17
CA ILE A 130 11.30 13.13 5.91
C ILE A 130 12.72 13.02 5.38
N ASP A 131 13.45 14.13 5.40
CA ASP A 131 14.87 14.16 5.07
C ASP A 131 15.71 13.75 6.29
N VAL A 132 16.60 12.77 6.12
CA VAL A 132 17.51 12.29 7.16
C VAL A 132 18.94 12.25 6.64
N LEU A 133 19.89 12.76 7.42
CA LEU A 133 21.32 12.65 7.13
C LEU A 133 21.80 11.22 7.46
N TYR A 134 22.11 10.44 6.43
CA TYR A 134 22.62 9.08 6.55
C TYR A 134 23.93 8.93 5.79
N LYS A 135 24.99 8.48 6.46
CA LYS A 135 26.34 8.32 5.88
C LYS A 135 26.85 9.58 5.16
N GLY A 136 26.57 10.76 5.72
CA GLY A 136 26.99 12.06 5.16
C GLY A 136 26.19 12.54 3.95
N LYS A 137 25.07 11.90 3.61
CA LYS A 137 24.17 12.31 2.53
C LYS A 137 22.72 12.42 3.03
N VAL A 138 21.96 13.34 2.45
CA VAL A 138 20.53 13.47 2.76
C VAL A 138 19.74 12.45 1.96
N HIS A 139 18.86 11.72 2.63
CA HIS A 139 17.98 10.71 2.07
C HIS A 139 16.54 10.92 2.55
N ASN A 140 15.56 10.64 1.69
CA ASN A 140 14.14 10.70 2.02
C ASN A 140 13.66 9.35 2.61
N PHE A 141 13.05 9.38 3.78
CA PHE A 141 12.49 8.21 4.44
C PHE A 141 11.01 8.39 4.76
N THR A 142 10.23 7.34 4.57
CA THR A 142 8.84 7.25 5.05
C THR A 142 8.87 6.68 6.48
N PRO A 143 8.34 7.40 7.49
CA PRO A 143 8.25 6.90 8.86
C PRO A 143 7.08 5.92 9.06
N PHE A 144 7.33 4.85 9.82
CA PHE A 144 6.35 3.82 10.21
C PHE A 144 6.12 3.75 11.73
N GLU A 145 6.56 4.74 12.48
CA GLU A 145 6.37 4.84 13.93
C GLU A 145 5.52 6.06 14.33
N ARG A 146 4.71 5.90 15.38
CA ARG A 146 4.24 7.02 16.21
C ARG A 146 5.28 7.22 17.31
N ALA A 147 6.38 7.91 17.04
CA ALA A 147 7.38 8.18 18.08
C ALA A 147 7.71 9.68 18.17
N PRO A 148 7.66 10.28 19.38
CA PRO A 148 8.10 11.65 19.61
C PRO A 148 9.57 11.89 19.25
N ALA A 149 10.39 10.85 19.12
CA ALA A 149 11.80 10.94 18.70
C ALA A 149 12.01 11.39 17.24
N VAL A 150 10.96 11.34 16.40
CA VAL A 150 10.94 11.94 15.05
C VAL A 150 10.19 13.27 15.07
N MET A 151 9.30 13.48 16.06
CA MET A 151 8.46 14.67 16.19
C MET A 151 9.09 15.79 17.03
N ASP A 152 10.22 15.54 17.70
CA ASP A 152 11.01 16.57 18.39
C ASP A 152 11.83 17.44 17.42
N GLY A 153 11.75 17.15 16.11
CA GLY A 153 12.41 17.91 15.05
C GLY A 153 13.91 17.69 14.95
N ASN A 154 14.50 16.76 15.73
CA ASN A 154 15.94 16.51 15.71
C ASN A 154 16.32 15.40 14.72
N PHE A 155 16.09 15.67 13.43
CA PHE A 155 16.33 14.75 12.32
C PHE A 155 17.80 14.29 12.17
N ASN A 156 18.74 14.97 12.84
CA ASN A 156 20.17 14.63 12.86
C ASN A 156 20.53 13.44 13.76
N LYS A 157 19.59 12.94 14.59
CA LYS A 157 19.82 11.83 15.53
C LYS A 157 19.15 10.51 15.14
N ILE A 158 18.46 10.47 14.00
CA ILE A 158 17.70 9.29 13.57
C ILE A 158 18.66 8.14 13.21
N ASN A 159 18.53 7.00 13.91
CA ASN A 159 19.23 5.79 13.55
C ASN A 159 18.36 4.96 12.60
N VAL A 160 18.53 5.17 11.29
CA VAL A 160 17.74 4.52 10.23
C VAL A 160 17.74 2.98 10.27
N ARG A 161 18.66 2.33 11.00
CA ARG A 161 18.65 0.87 11.18
C ARG A 161 17.79 0.42 12.34
N LYS A 162 17.72 1.22 13.41
CA LYS A 162 17.05 0.88 14.68
C LYS A 162 15.63 1.43 14.80
N ASN A 163 15.28 2.35 13.93
CA ASN A 163 14.00 3.02 13.89
C ASN A 163 13.13 2.50 12.73
N LEU A 164 11.81 2.64 12.83
CA LEU A 164 10.86 2.08 11.86
C LEU A 164 10.74 3.00 10.64
N PHE A 165 11.61 2.79 9.66
CA PHE A 165 11.66 3.58 8.44
C PHE A 165 11.72 2.72 7.18
N MET A 166 11.34 3.34 6.06
CA MET A 166 11.57 2.83 4.72
C MET A 166 12.16 3.93 3.84
N LEU A 167 13.23 3.63 3.11
CA LEU A 167 13.78 4.54 2.11
C LEU A 167 12.70 4.83 1.06
N THR A 168 12.41 6.11 0.85
CA THR A 168 11.42 6.52 -0.14
C THR A 168 12.10 6.48 -1.52
N PRO A 169 11.57 5.72 -2.50
CA PRO A 169 12.06 5.82 -3.87
C PRO A 169 11.89 7.27 -4.32
N LYS A 170 12.95 7.89 -4.84
CA LYS A 170 12.81 9.20 -5.49
C LYS A 170 11.84 9.02 -6.66
N THR A 171 10.63 9.54 -6.54
CA THR A 171 9.79 9.83 -7.69
C THR A 171 10.56 10.84 -8.54
N LYS A 172 10.88 10.46 -9.78
CA LYS A 172 11.47 11.38 -10.75
C LYS A 172 10.49 12.48 -11.09
#